data_AF-A0A419H3J6-F1
#
_entry.id   AF-A0A419H3J6-F1
#
_cell.length_a   1.000
_cell.length_b   1.000
_cell.length_c   1.000
_cell.angle_alpha   90.00
_cell.angle_beta   90.00
_cell.angle_gamma   90.00
#
_symmetry.space_group_name_H-M   'P 1'
#
loop_
_entity.id
_entity.type
_entity.pdbx_description
1 polymer ?
#
loop_
_entity_poly.entity_id
_entity_poly.type
_entity_poly.pdbx_seq_one_letter_code
_entity_poly.pdbx_strand_id
1 'polypeptide(L)'
;MKTLSEIYLPAELQLINHLFDRIKNEIREKKKIAYVESEKNPTEEFLEYFMITDELISFNKRSGNKNKCAVKAKELRDALKYSLRTDEELTRQKFNKLFGTANFVGTALYLFIDMIKEEIANRRIVGHELTHQVFGVGTITKIEIQNEFVWFKYGEESKRLSMGHFNIAKDDQEKMVSLLIG
;
A
#
# COMPACT_ATOMS: atom_id res chain seq x y z
N MET A 1 0.39 22.66 -18.27
CA MET A 1 -0.22 21.42 -17.74
C MET A 1 0.87 20.66 -17.02
N LYS A 2 0.54 20.00 -15.90
CA LYS A 2 1.46 19.12 -15.17
C LYS A 2 1.21 17.67 -15.57
N THR A 3 2.24 16.86 -15.43
CA THR A 3 2.21 15.42 -15.69
C THR A 3 1.73 14.66 -14.45
N LEU A 4 1.34 13.40 -14.65
CA LEU A 4 0.95 12.51 -13.55
C LEU A 4 2.11 12.32 -12.57
N SER A 5 3.36 12.20 -13.03
CA SER A 5 4.50 12.03 -12.12
C SER A 5 4.72 13.24 -11.22
N GLU A 6 4.59 14.46 -11.76
CA GLU A 6 4.78 15.72 -11.02
C GLU A 6 3.74 15.96 -9.92
N ILE A 7 2.55 15.37 -10.04
CA ILE A 7 1.46 15.53 -9.08
C ILE A 7 1.38 14.32 -8.15
N TYR A 8 1.30 13.12 -8.73
CA TYR A 8 1.04 11.91 -7.99
C TYR A 8 2.22 11.50 -7.11
N LEU A 9 3.46 11.50 -7.62
CA LEU A 9 4.59 10.95 -6.85
C LEU A 9 4.88 11.73 -5.55
N PRO A 10 4.87 13.08 -5.55
CA PRO A 10 5.01 13.84 -4.30
C PRO A 10 3.83 13.63 -3.33
N ALA A 11 2.61 13.50 -3.85
CA ALA A 11 1.41 13.28 -3.05
C ALA A 11 1.37 11.87 -2.44
N GLU A 12 1.70 10.84 -3.24
CA GLU A 12 1.83 9.45 -2.80
C GLU A 12 2.90 9.33 -1.71
N LEU A 13 4.05 9.98 -1.85
CA LEU A 13 5.09 9.94 -0.83
C LEU A 13 4.60 10.52 0.51
N GLN A 14 3.86 11.64 0.47
CA GLN A 14 3.25 12.22 1.66
C GLN A 14 2.21 11.30 2.29
N LEU A 15 1.34 10.70 1.47
CA LEU A 15 0.36 9.72 1.92
C LEU A 15 1.04 8.50 2.57
N ILE A 16 2.07 7.93 1.94
CA ILE A 16 2.82 6.80 2.49
C ILE A 16 3.43 7.15 3.84
N ASN A 17 3.99 8.35 4.01
CA ASN A 17 4.50 8.81 5.31
C ASN A 17 3.39 8.87 6.36
N HIS A 18 2.25 9.46 6.01
CA HIS A 18 1.09 9.56 6.91
C HIS A 18 0.57 8.18 7.35
N LEU A 19 0.34 7.28 6.39
CA LEU A 19 -0.15 5.91 6.65
C LEU A 19 0.86 5.09 7.46
N PHE A 20 2.16 5.28 7.21
CA PHE A 20 3.22 4.66 7.99
C PHE A 20 3.18 5.08 9.46
N ASP A 21 3.02 6.37 9.73
CA ASP A 21 2.89 6.88 11.11
C ASP A 21 1.59 6.44 11.76
N ARG A 22 0.49 6.37 11.00
CA ARG A 22 -0.79 5.84 11.47
C ARG A 22 -0.66 4.39 11.94
N ILE A 23 -0.05 3.53 11.14
CA ILE A 23 0.26 2.13 11.51
C ILE A 23 1.11 2.08 12.77
N LYS A 24 2.18 2.88 12.87
CA LYS A 24 3.04 2.90 14.06
C LYS A 24 2.27 3.26 15.33
N ASN A 25 1.35 4.21 15.25
CA ASN A 25 0.53 4.63 16.37
C ASN A 25 -0.49 3.54 16.75
N GLU A 26 -1.18 2.94 15.78
CA GLU A 26 -2.08 1.80 16.01
C GLU A 26 -1.37 0.62 16.71
N ILE A 27 -0.16 0.27 16.26
CA ILE A 27 0.63 -0.81 16.85
C ILE A 27 1.03 -0.47 18.30
N ARG A 28 1.44 0.78 18.57
CA ARG A 28 1.79 1.24 19.93
C ARG A 28 0.61 1.13 20.89
N GLU A 29 -0.59 1.42 20.42
CA GLU A 29 -1.83 1.33 21.21
C GLU A 29 -2.24 -0.12 21.46
N LYS A 30 -2.25 -0.97 20.43
CA LYS A 30 -2.76 -2.34 20.52
C LYS A 30 -1.84 -3.30 21.31
N LYS A 31 -0.51 -3.08 21.30
CA LYS A 31 0.55 -3.95 21.90
C LYS A 31 0.61 -5.41 21.43
N LYS A 32 -0.49 -5.96 20.89
CA LYS A 32 -0.57 -7.26 20.23
C LYS A 32 -1.63 -7.27 19.13
N ILE A 33 -1.48 -8.10 18.10
CA ILE A 33 -2.51 -8.34 17.07
C ILE A 33 -2.82 -9.83 17.00
N ALA A 34 -4.10 -10.18 17.09
CA ALA A 34 -4.58 -11.54 16.87
C ALA A 34 -4.53 -11.90 15.38
N TYR A 35 -4.10 -13.12 15.07
CA TYR A 35 -4.18 -13.69 13.72
C TYR A 35 -4.39 -15.19 13.79
N VAL A 36 -4.95 -15.77 12.72
CA VAL A 36 -5.14 -17.23 12.62
C VAL A 36 -3.99 -17.83 11.83
N GLU A 37 -3.16 -18.71 12.40
CA GLU A 37 -1.96 -19.23 11.71
C GLU A 37 -2.30 -20.09 10.48
N SER A 38 -3.35 -20.91 10.54
CA SER A 38 -3.74 -21.85 9.48
C SER A 38 -5.24 -21.81 9.20
N GLU A 39 -5.61 -21.82 7.92
CA GLU A 39 -7.02 -21.88 7.51
C GLU A 39 -7.62 -23.28 7.63
N LYS A 40 -6.80 -24.35 7.58
CA LYS A 40 -7.27 -25.74 7.69
C LYS A 40 -7.44 -26.19 9.14
N ASN A 41 -6.55 -25.74 10.03
CA ASN A 41 -6.56 -26.03 11.46
C ASN A 41 -6.40 -24.69 12.21
N PRO A 42 -7.49 -23.96 12.47
CA PRO A 42 -7.41 -22.60 13.00
C PRO A 42 -6.84 -22.59 14.41
N THR A 43 -5.64 -22.02 14.54
CA THR A 43 -5.02 -21.68 15.83
C THR A 43 -4.90 -20.17 15.89
N GLU A 44 -5.54 -19.57 16.90
CA GLU A 44 -5.38 -18.14 17.19
C GLU A 44 -4.03 -17.90 17.86
N GLU A 45 -3.26 -17.00 17.27
CA GLU A 45 -1.92 -16.60 17.69
C GLU A 45 -1.87 -15.08 17.80
N PHE A 46 -0.89 -14.55 18.53
CA PHE A 46 -0.69 -13.11 18.67
C PHE A 46 0.69 -12.70 18.16
N LEU A 47 0.71 -11.62 17.38
CA LEU A 47 1.93 -10.84 17.17
C LEU A 47 2.14 -9.92 18.36
N GLU A 48 3.16 -10.18 19.17
CA GLU A 48 3.52 -9.36 20.32
C GLU A 48 4.71 -8.46 19.98
N TYR A 49 4.58 -7.14 20.15
CA TYR A 49 5.62 -6.18 19.78
C TYR A 49 6.63 -5.95 20.91
N PHE A 50 7.92 -5.83 20.57
CA PHE A 50 8.98 -5.51 21.53
C PHE A 50 9.58 -4.13 21.35
N MET A 51 9.62 -3.65 20.11
CA MET A 51 10.27 -2.39 19.79
C MET A 51 9.65 -1.80 18.53
N ILE A 52 9.37 -0.50 18.58
CA ILE A 52 8.83 0.28 17.48
C ILE A 52 9.71 1.51 17.34
N THR A 53 10.58 1.52 16.35
CA THR A 53 11.46 2.65 16.02
C THR A 53 11.07 3.23 14.65
N ASP A 54 11.79 4.25 14.21
CA ASP A 54 11.64 4.78 12.85
C ASP A 54 12.24 3.84 11.80
N GLU A 55 13.09 2.89 12.22
CA GLU A 55 13.79 1.96 11.33
C GLU A 55 13.08 0.61 11.20
N LEU A 56 12.47 0.11 12.29
CA LEU A 56 11.82 -1.20 12.29
C LEU A 56 10.75 -1.36 13.38
N ILE A 57 9.90 -2.36 13.17
CA ILE A 57 8.97 -2.91 14.15
C ILE A 57 9.40 -4.34 14.43
N SER A 58 9.81 -4.64 15.66
CA SER A 58 10.19 -5.99 16.09
C SER A 58 9.09 -6.67 16.91
N PHE A 59 8.91 -7.96 16.71
CA PHE A 59 7.80 -8.73 17.29
C PHE A 59 8.12 -10.22 17.42
N ASN A 60 7.32 -10.94 18.22
CA ASN A 60 7.37 -12.40 18.33
C ASN A 60 6.20 -13.00 17.57
N LYS A 61 6.45 -14.17 16.98
CA LYS A 61 5.45 -14.95 16.25
C LYS A 61 4.51 -15.74 17.17
N ARG A 62 4.96 -16.10 18.39
CA ARG A 62 4.35 -17.09 19.28
C ARG A 62 4.47 -16.72 20.76
N SER A 63 3.43 -17.02 21.54
CA SER A 63 3.54 -17.13 22.99
C SER A 63 4.30 -18.42 23.34
N GLY A 64 5.63 -18.36 23.41
CA GLY A 64 6.43 -19.48 23.94
C GLY A 64 7.83 -19.66 23.34
N ASN A 65 8.03 -19.32 22.06
CA ASN A 65 9.36 -19.34 21.43
C ASN A 65 9.78 -17.93 21.04
N LYS A 66 10.93 -17.48 21.56
CA LYS A 66 11.53 -16.15 21.36
C LYS A 66 12.12 -15.96 19.94
N ASN A 67 11.45 -16.46 18.90
CA ASN A 67 11.87 -16.19 17.53
C ASN A 67 11.46 -14.76 17.19
N LYS A 68 12.40 -13.85 17.39
CA LYS A 68 12.26 -12.42 17.09
C LYS A 68 12.24 -12.23 15.57
N CYS A 69 11.20 -11.61 15.07
CA CYS A 69 11.13 -11.10 13.71
C CYS A 69 11.13 -9.57 13.73
N ALA A 70 11.47 -8.96 12.59
CA ALA A 70 11.40 -7.52 12.41
C ALA A 70 10.89 -7.19 11.01
N VAL A 71 10.03 -6.18 10.94
CA VAL A 71 9.63 -5.51 9.70
C VAL A 71 10.40 -4.20 9.64
N LYS A 72 11.22 -4.02 8.60
CA LYS A 72 11.95 -2.76 8.35
C LYS A 72 11.00 -1.71 7.79
N ALA A 73 11.30 -0.45 8.06
CA ALA A 73 10.52 0.69 7.57
C ALA A 73 10.40 0.68 6.03
N LYS A 74 11.48 0.31 5.33
CA LYS A 74 11.47 0.13 3.88
C LYS A 74 10.44 -0.90 3.41
N GLU A 75 10.37 -2.06 4.08
CA GLU A 75 9.46 -3.15 3.70
C GLU A 75 7.99 -2.72 3.88
N LEU A 76 7.69 -2.01 4.97
CA LEU A 76 6.36 -1.45 5.19
C LEU A 76 6.00 -0.38 4.16
N ARG A 77 6.96 0.48 3.78
CA ARG A 77 6.76 1.49 2.73
C ARG A 77 6.54 0.87 1.36
N ASP A 78 7.29 -0.18 1.02
CA ASP A 78 7.12 -0.92 -0.22
C ASP A 78 5.74 -1.61 -0.27
N ALA A 79 5.30 -2.17 0.86
CA ALA A 79 3.96 -2.73 1.01
C ALA A 79 2.83 -1.70 0.88
N LEU A 80 2.97 -0.52 1.49
CA LEU A 80 2.04 0.60 1.35
C LEU A 80 1.96 1.06 -0.11
N LYS A 81 3.12 1.26 -0.75
CA LYS A 81 3.21 1.62 -2.16
C LYS A 81 2.52 0.58 -3.06
N TYR A 82 2.74 -0.71 -2.79
CA TYR A 82 2.04 -1.78 -3.51
C TYR A 82 0.53 -1.67 -3.35
N SER A 83 0.06 -1.51 -2.11
CA SER A 83 -1.38 -1.45 -1.78
C SER A 83 -2.11 -0.24 -2.39
N LEU A 84 -1.42 0.90 -2.53
CA LEU A 84 -1.97 2.10 -3.18
C LEU A 84 -2.00 1.99 -4.72
N ARG A 85 -1.06 1.24 -5.30
CA ARG A 85 -0.84 1.17 -6.76
C ARG A 85 -1.59 0.03 -7.46
N THR A 86 -2.34 -0.78 -6.72
CA THR A 86 -3.08 -1.93 -7.26
C THR A 86 -4.49 -2.02 -6.68
N ASP A 87 -5.44 -2.49 -7.50
CA ASP A 87 -6.77 -2.89 -7.09
C ASP A 87 -6.85 -4.37 -6.66
N GLU A 88 -5.75 -5.11 -6.78
CA GLU A 88 -5.69 -6.53 -6.49
C GLU A 88 -6.04 -6.80 -5.03
N GLU A 89 -6.93 -7.77 -4.80
CA GLU A 89 -7.24 -8.23 -3.44
C GLU A 89 -5.96 -8.73 -2.76
N LEU A 90 -5.65 -8.10 -1.63
CA LEU A 90 -4.43 -8.31 -0.87
C LEU A 90 -4.60 -9.44 0.13
N THR A 91 -4.53 -10.69 -0.30
CA THR A 91 -4.59 -11.80 0.65
C THR A 91 -3.26 -11.95 1.40
N ARG A 92 -3.32 -12.45 2.63
CA ARG A 92 -2.12 -12.80 3.42
C ARG A 92 -1.14 -13.69 2.63
N GLN A 93 -1.65 -14.65 1.85
CA GLN A 93 -0.82 -15.52 1.03
C GLN A 93 -0.07 -14.74 -0.07
N LYS A 94 -0.74 -13.81 -0.75
CA LYS A 94 -0.10 -12.94 -1.75
C LYS A 94 0.96 -12.06 -1.10
N PHE A 95 0.65 -11.45 0.03
CA PHE A 95 1.60 -10.63 0.79
C PHE A 95 2.84 -11.42 1.21
N ASN A 96 2.66 -12.64 1.72
CA ASN A 96 3.76 -13.55 2.02
C ASN A 96 4.56 -13.90 0.77
N LYS A 97 3.93 -14.13 -0.38
CA LYS A 97 4.67 -14.41 -1.61
C LYS A 97 5.48 -13.21 -2.12
N LEU A 98 4.94 -12.00 -1.96
CA LEU A 98 5.53 -10.75 -2.48
C LEU A 98 6.63 -10.22 -1.58
N PHE A 99 6.44 -10.25 -0.26
CA PHE A 99 7.32 -9.62 0.73
C PHE A 99 7.90 -10.60 1.75
N GLY A 100 7.26 -11.76 1.92
CA GLY A 100 7.79 -12.84 2.73
C GLY A 100 8.85 -13.62 1.95
N THR A 101 10.09 -13.17 2.03
CA THR A 101 11.20 -14.14 1.98
C THR A 101 11.13 -15.04 3.22
N ALA A 102 11.97 -16.08 3.36
CA ALA A 102 11.85 -17.19 4.34
C ALA A 102 11.52 -16.86 5.82
N ASN A 103 11.51 -15.59 6.21
CA ASN A 103 11.11 -15.08 7.51
C ASN A 103 9.70 -14.46 7.38
N PHE A 104 8.77 -14.87 8.23
CA PHE A 104 7.32 -14.52 8.37
C PHE A 104 6.86 -13.04 8.24
N VAL A 105 7.73 -12.13 7.80
CA VAL A 105 7.55 -10.70 7.52
C VAL A 105 6.29 -10.38 6.74
N GLY A 106 5.98 -11.15 5.68
CA GLY A 106 4.80 -10.89 4.85
C GLY A 106 3.46 -10.93 5.61
N THR A 107 3.36 -11.75 6.67
CA THR A 107 2.14 -11.86 7.47
C THR A 107 1.98 -10.65 8.38
N ALA A 108 3.07 -10.19 8.99
CA ALA A 108 3.05 -8.96 9.78
C ALA A 108 2.73 -7.75 8.90
N LEU A 109 3.35 -7.64 7.71
CA LEU A 109 3.03 -6.59 6.74
C LEU A 109 1.55 -6.61 6.36
N TYR A 110 0.99 -7.78 6.03
CA TYR A 110 -0.44 -7.91 5.75
C TYR A 110 -1.31 -7.38 6.90
N LEU A 111 -1.03 -7.79 8.13
CA LEU A 111 -1.79 -7.36 9.31
C LEU A 111 -1.67 -5.86 9.58
N PHE A 112 -0.49 -5.27 9.33
CA PHE A 112 -0.28 -3.83 9.47
C PHE A 112 -1.03 -3.03 8.42
N ILE A 113 -1.04 -3.50 7.17
CA ILE A 113 -1.80 -2.90 6.07
C ILE A 113 -3.31 -3.05 6.32
N ASP A 114 -3.77 -4.18 6.86
CA ASP A 114 -5.18 -4.43 7.15
C ASP A 114 -5.77 -3.41 8.16
N MET A 115 -4.95 -2.90 9.09
CA MET A 115 -5.37 -1.83 10.03
C MET A 115 -5.89 -0.56 9.34
N ILE A 116 -5.37 -0.26 8.15
CA ILE A 116 -5.63 0.98 7.41
C ILE A 116 -6.19 0.71 6.02
N LYS A 117 -6.73 -0.49 5.76
CA LYS A 117 -7.17 -0.91 4.43
C LYS A 117 -8.25 0.00 3.84
N GLU A 118 -9.17 0.47 4.68
CA GLU A 118 -10.25 1.35 4.27
C GLU A 118 -9.69 2.71 3.85
N GLU A 119 -8.72 3.23 4.58
CA GLU A 119 -8.05 4.48 4.23
C GLU A 119 -7.27 4.34 2.92
N ILE A 120 -6.54 3.23 2.70
CA ILE A 120 -5.87 2.96 1.42
C ILE A 120 -6.89 2.91 0.27
N ALA A 121 -8.01 2.18 0.45
CA ALA A 121 -9.05 2.07 -0.57
C ALA A 121 -9.68 3.43 -0.92
N ASN A 122 -9.86 4.29 0.07
CA ASN A 122 -10.46 5.61 -0.09
C ASN A 122 -9.50 6.65 -0.68
N ARG A 123 -8.18 6.45 -0.57
CA ARG A 123 -7.18 7.44 -0.98
C ARG A 123 -6.37 7.07 -2.22
N ARG A 124 -6.50 5.85 -2.72
CA ARG A 124 -5.80 5.42 -3.95
C ARG A 124 -6.43 6.00 -5.21
N ILE A 125 -5.60 6.40 -6.17
CA ILE A 125 -6.07 6.90 -7.48
C ILE A 125 -6.50 5.77 -8.43
N VAL A 126 -6.06 4.54 -8.15
CA VAL A 126 -6.45 3.37 -8.94
C VAL A 126 -7.96 3.16 -8.81
N GLY A 127 -8.65 3.06 -9.94
CA GLY A 127 -10.11 2.97 -10.01
C GLY A 127 -10.82 4.32 -10.18
N HIS A 128 -10.12 5.45 -10.11
CA HIS A 128 -10.72 6.77 -10.33
C HIS A 128 -10.62 7.21 -11.79
N GLU A 129 -11.65 7.92 -12.26
CA GLU A 129 -11.66 8.53 -13.59
C GLU A 129 -10.77 9.78 -13.64
N LEU A 130 -10.02 9.92 -14.72
CA LEU A 130 -9.13 11.03 -15.02
C LEU A 130 -9.22 11.40 -16.50
N THR A 131 -9.07 12.68 -16.80
CA THR A 131 -9.07 13.18 -18.17
C THR A 131 -7.63 13.25 -18.71
N HIS A 132 -7.32 12.39 -19.68
CA HIS A 132 -6.07 12.43 -20.44
C HIS A 132 -6.22 13.31 -21.68
N GLN A 133 -5.21 14.13 -21.99
CA GLN A 133 -5.26 15.09 -23.10
C GLN A 133 -5.56 14.45 -24.47
N VAL A 134 -5.04 13.25 -24.74
CA VAL A 134 -5.17 12.59 -26.06
C VAL A 134 -6.28 11.55 -26.09
N PHE A 135 -6.51 10.85 -24.98
CA PHE A 135 -7.40 9.67 -24.94
C PHE A 135 -8.77 10.01 -24.32
N GLY A 136 -8.96 11.24 -23.85
CA GLY A 136 -10.17 11.66 -23.15
C GLY A 136 -10.25 11.07 -21.75
N VAL A 137 -11.48 10.89 -21.26
CA VAL A 137 -11.76 10.34 -19.93
C VAL A 137 -11.47 8.85 -19.90
N GLY A 138 -10.81 8.40 -18.83
CA GLY A 138 -10.54 6.99 -18.60
C GLY A 138 -10.10 6.74 -17.15
N THR A 139 -9.77 5.50 -16.83
CA THR A 139 -9.47 5.07 -15.46
C THR A 139 -8.06 4.52 -15.38
N ILE A 140 -7.30 4.89 -14.33
CA ILE A 140 -6.05 4.19 -14.02
C ILE A 140 -6.42 2.87 -13.33
N THR A 141 -6.07 1.74 -13.95
CA THR A 141 -6.38 0.41 -13.40
C THR A 141 -5.20 -0.19 -12.64
N LYS A 142 -3.97 0.25 -12.93
CA LYS A 142 -2.76 -0.24 -12.26
C LYS A 142 -1.61 0.74 -12.44
N ILE A 143 -0.76 0.86 -11.43
CA ILE A 143 0.51 1.59 -11.50
C ILE A 143 1.64 0.59 -11.26
N GLU A 144 2.67 0.61 -12.10
CA GLU A 144 3.83 -0.25 -11.90
C GLU A 144 4.58 0.15 -10.61
N ILE A 145 5.07 -0.85 -9.88
CA ILE A 145 5.71 -0.64 -8.56
C ILE A 145 7.12 -0.07 -8.71
N GLN A 146 7.84 -0.58 -9.70
CA GLN A 146 9.24 -0.26 -9.94
C GLN A 146 9.42 0.83 -11.00
N ASN A 147 8.50 0.92 -11.96
CA ASN A 147 8.58 1.90 -13.03
C ASN A 147 7.42 2.90 -12.95
N GLU A 148 7.64 4.10 -13.47
CA GLU A 148 6.63 5.15 -13.51
C GLU A 148 5.70 4.98 -14.72
N PHE A 149 5.10 3.79 -14.84
CA PHE A 149 4.10 3.49 -15.86
C PHE A 149 2.75 3.20 -15.24
N VAL A 150 1.69 3.60 -15.94
CA VAL A 150 0.30 3.32 -15.58
C VAL A 150 -0.41 2.60 -16.70
N TRP A 151 -1.36 1.76 -16.32
CA TRP A 151 -2.35 1.20 -17.22
C TRP A 151 -3.59 2.10 -17.19
N PHE A 152 -3.85 2.76 -18.31
CA PHE A 152 -4.99 3.66 -18.48
C PHE A 152 -6.01 3.03 -19.41
N LYS A 153 -7.20 2.77 -18.88
CA LYS A 153 -8.32 2.21 -19.61
C LYS A 153 -9.24 3.33 -20.10
N TYR A 154 -9.51 3.40 -21.40
CA TYR A 154 -10.46 4.34 -22.00
C TYR A 154 -11.35 3.59 -22.98
N GLY A 155 -12.68 3.73 -22.83
CA GLY A 155 -13.64 2.88 -23.54
C GLY A 155 -13.35 1.38 -23.29
N GLU A 156 -13.18 0.62 -24.36
CA GLU A 156 -12.84 -0.80 -24.32
C GLU A 156 -11.33 -1.07 -24.39
N GLU A 157 -10.49 -0.03 -24.60
CA GLU A 157 -9.05 -0.17 -24.75
C GLU A 157 -8.29 0.07 -23.43
N SER A 158 -7.08 -0.49 -23.35
CA SER A 158 -6.12 -0.21 -22.28
C SER A 158 -4.74 0.10 -22.88
N LYS A 159 -4.11 1.18 -22.41
CA LYS A 159 -2.77 1.59 -22.81
C LYS A 159 -1.85 1.70 -21.62
N ARG A 160 -0.61 1.24 -21.82
CA ARG A 160 0.50 1.45 -20.89
C ARG A 160 1.17 2.79 -21.20
N LEU A 161 1.10 3.74 -20.27
CA LEU A 161 1.58 5.12 -20.46
C LEU A 161 2.63 5.48 -19.42
N SER A 162 3.65 6.23 -19.81
CA SER A 162 4.62 6.81 -18.88
C SER A 162 3.95 7.94 -18.10
N MET A 163 4.07 7.93 -16.78
CA MET A 163 3.53 8.98 -15.90
C MET A 163 4.13 10.35 -16.21
N GLY A 164 5.41 10.40 -16.60
CA GLY A 164 6.09 11.64 -17.00
C GLY A 164 5.66 12.20 -18.35
N HIS A 165 4.83 11.48 -19.10
CA HIS A 165 4.21 11.96 -20.35
C HIS A 165 2.68 11.93 -20.30
N PHE A 166 2.10 11.64 -19.14
CA PHE A 166 0.67 11.62 -18.92
C PHE A 166 0.23 13.02 -18.49
N ASN A 167 -0.26 13.84 -19.41
CA ASN A 167 -0.76 15.18 -19.09
C ASN A 167 -2.16 15.11 -18.51
N ILE A 168 -2.38 15.80 -17.39
CA ILE A 168 -3.64 15.79 -16.64
C ILE A 168 -4.32 17.15 -16.70
N ALA A 169 -5.64 17.15 -16.93
CA ALA A 169 -6.48 18.34 -16.86
C ALA A 169 -6.46 18.96 -15.45
N LYS A 170 -6.48 20.29 -15.34
CA LYS A 170 -6.30 21.03 -14.08
C LYS A 170 -7.24 20.55 -12.97
N ASP A 171 -8.53 20.40 -13.27
CA ASP A 171 -9.55 20.00 -12.30
C ASP A 171 -9.26 18.60 -11.70
N ASP A 172 -8.72 17.69 -12.51
CA ASP A 172 -8.35 16.35 -12.05
C ASP A 172 -7.04 16.36 -11.23
N GLN A 173 -6.17 17.36 -11.43
CA GLN A 173 -5.00 17.57 -10.56
C GLN A 173 -5.44 17.90 -9.13
N GLU A 174 -6.41 18.82 -8.98
CA GLU A 174 -6.92 19.25 -7.68
C GLU A 174 -7.64 18.12 -6.95
N LYS A 175 -8.51 17.39 -7.67
CA LYS A 175 -9.18 16.18 -7.13
C LYS A 175 -8.17 15.14 -6.63
N MET A 176 -7.13 14.86 -7.41
CA MET A 176 -6.13 13.86 -7.06
C MET A 176 -5.34 14.24 -5.80
N VAL A 177 -4.93 15.51 -5.69
CA VAL A 177 -4.24 15.99 -4.49
C VAL A 177 -5.15 15.91 -3.27
N SER A 178 -6.42 16.30 -3.41
CA SER A 178 -7.40 16.17 -2.33
C SER A 178 -7.63 14.72 -1.91
N LEU A 179 -7.64 13.78 -2.86
CA LEU A 179 -7.79 12.35 -2.56
C LEU A 179 -6.59 11.79 -1.78
N LEU A 180 -5.38 12.19 -2.17
CA LEU A 180 -4.14 11.64 -1.64
C LEU A 180 -3.69 12.28 -0.32
N ILE A 181 -3.97 13.57 -0.10
CA ILE A 181 -3.43 14.35 1.03
C ILE A 181 -4.52 15.04 1.86
N GLY A 182 -5.76 15.11 1.36
CA GLY A 182 -6.90 15.66 2.09
C GLY A 182 -7.36 14.78 3.25
#